data_AF-A0AAD3H310-F1
#
_entry.id   AF-A0AAD3H310-F1
#
_cell.length_a   1.000
_cell.length_b   1.000
_cell.length_c   1.000
_cell.angle_alpha   90.00
_cell.angle_beta   90.00
_cell.angle_gamma   90.00
#
_symmetry.space_group_name_H-M   'P 1'
#
loop_
_entity.id
_entity.type
_entity.pdbx_description
1 polymer ?
#
loop_
_entity_poly.entity_id
_entity_poly.type
_entity_poly.pdbx_seq_one_letter_code
_entity_poly.pdbx_strand_id
1 'polypeptide(L)'
;MTRILSTALLLAAFPFLTSAFLPALSSHTKKTSALNYGKKLYDNEAITSRRNFFHASLQLLMLTQIKEPAFAAIEKVKPITPEEAETKFIEGYKTLCYLIDHYPEICEGGGDNVRRYLGTIVSTPPSGLIGIAKTMKALEDKADDFIEYTELADEIVKTINQADGSSYMAIFVTTSTSYTPPQKYFNDGLIEIKRCKKSMEELARMIDIKLS
;
A
#
# COMPACT_ATOMS: atom_id res chain seq x y z
N MET A 1 -2.22 -50.80 -0.28
CA MET A 1 -3.40 -50.69 0.59
C MET A 1 -3.74 -49.21 0.70
N THR A 2 -4.93 -48.81 0.26
CA THR A 2 -5.29 -47.38 0.20
C THR A 2 -6.80 -47.27 0.32
N ARG A 3 -7.30 -46.59 1.36
CA ARG A 3 -8.73 -46.30 1.55
C ARG A 3 -8.93 -44.80 1.38
N ILE A 4 -9.81 -44.41 0.47
CA ILE A 4 -10.35 -43.04 0.41
C ILE A 4 -11.77 -43.14 0.97
N LEU A 5 -12.02 -42.47 2.09
CA LEU A 5 -13.33 -42.39 2.72
C LEU A 5 -14.06 -41.15 2.20
N SER A 6 -15.24 -41.36 1.60
CA SER A 6 -16.17 -40.29 1.28
C SER A 6 -17.14 -40.08 2.45
N THR A 7 -17.33 -38.83 2.87
CA THR A 7 -18.25 -38.47 3.96
C THR A 7 -19.13 -37.31 3.55
N ALA A 8 -20.42 -37.59 3.30
CA ALA A 8 -21.47 -36.60 3.08
C ALA A 8 -22.77 -37.13 3.69
N LEU A 9 -23.25 -36.49 4.77
CA LEU A 9 -24.51 -36.68 5.54
C LEU A 9 -24.37 -35.76 6.80
N LEU A 10 -25.37 -35.16 7.46
CA LEU A 10 -26.78 -34.87 7.11
C LEU A 10 -27.37 -33.82 8.10
N LEU A 11 -28.28 -32.94 7.62
CA LEU A 11 -29.45 -32.31 8.29
C LEU A 11 -29.41 -31.61 9.70
N ALA A 12 -30.52 -30.90 9.95
CA ALA A 12 -31.06 -30.38 11.23
C ALA A 12 -30.45 -29.04 11.75
N ALA A 13 -31.19 -28.16 12.44
CA ALA A 13 -32.59 -28.18 12.91
C ALA A 13 -33.29 -26.79 12.76
N PHE A 14 -34.55 -26.67 13.19
CA PHE A 14 -35.43 -25.49 13.00
C PHE A 14 -35.77 -24.80 14.38
N PRO A 15 -36.76 -23.89 14.55
CA PRO A 15 -36.61 -22.66 15.37
C PRO A 15 -37.23 -22.74 16.78
N PHE A 16 -37.17 -21.65 17.56
CA PHE A 16 -38.17 -21.34 18.62
C PHE A 16 -38.15 -19.85 19.07
N LEU A 17 -39.34 -19.23 19.17
CA LEU A 17 -39.89 -18.34 20.25
C LEU A 17 -39.05 -17.17 20.88
N THR A 18 -39.60 -16.02 21.37
CA THR A 18 -40.98 -15.46 21.46
C THR A 18 -41.02 -13.91 21.59
N SER A 19 -42.24 -13.37 21.54
CA SER A 19 -42.72 -11.96 21.66
C SER A 19 -42.47 -11.15 22.96
N ALA A 20 -42.39 -9.81 22.82
CA ALA A 20 -42.88 -8.73 23.73
C ALA A 20 -42.56 -7.33 23.11
N PHE A 21 -43.23 -6.18 23.34
CA PHE A 21 -44.57 -5.78 23.82
C PHE A 21 -44.84 -4.31 23.32
N LEU A 22 -46.09 -3.80 23.35
CA LEU A 22 -46.49 -2.40 23.03
C LEU A 22 -46.97 -1.64 24.30
N PRO A 23 -47.41 -0.34 24.33
CA PRO A 23 -47.47 0.73 23.30
C PRO A 23 -46.61 1.99 23.74
N ALA A 24 -46.93 3.31 23.73
CA ALA A 24 -48.12 4.12 23.37
C ALA A 24 -47.86 5.66 23.18
N LEU A 25 -48.50 6.25 22.15
CA LEU A 25 -49.29 7.51 22.10
C LEU A 25 -48.76 8.94 22.46
N SER A 26 -49.43 9.95 21.85
CA SER A 26 -49.57 11.39 22.26
C SER A 26 -48.47 12.39 21.87
N SER A 27 -48.73 13.64 21.41
CA SER A 27 -49.92 14.26 20.77
C SER A 27 -49.61 15.61 20.06
N HIS A 28 -50.60 16.14 19.32
CA HIS A 28 -50.98 17.54 18.99
C HIS A 28 -50.10 18.77 19.37
N THR A 29 -50.15 19.95 18.70
CA THR A 29 -50.75 20.50 17.44
C THR A 29 -50.25 21.96 17.21
N LYS A 30 -50.67 22.59 16.09
CA LYS A 30 -50.72 24.07 15.81
C LYS A 30 -49.38 24.73 15.46
N LYS A 31 -49.33 25.85 14.74
CA LYS A 31 -50.09 26.44 13.58
C LYS A 31 -49.50 27.86 13.39
N THR A 32 -49.33 28.33 12.14
CA THR A 32 -49.37 29.76 11.68
C THR A 32 -48.86 30.87 12.62
N SER A 33 -48.03 31.83 12.18
CA SER A 33 -48.25 32.65 10.98
C SER A 33 -46.98 33.39 10.53
N ALA A 34 -47.01 33.97 9.32
CA ALA A 34 -45.99 34.90 8.83
C ALA A 34 -46.39 36.36 9.09
N LEU A 35 -45.43 37.29 9.10
CA LEU A 35 -45.58 38.64 8.54
C LEU A 35 -44.23 39.40 8.40
N ASN A 36 -43.99 39.91 7.19
CA ASN A 36 -43.18 41.08 6.79
C ASN A 36 -41.82 41.41 7.46
N TYR A 37 -40.77 41.42 6.63
CA TYR A 37 -39.92 42.62 6.44
C TYR A 37 -39.30 42.66 5.02
N GLY A 38 -38.93 43.85 4.52
CA GLY A 38 -37.88 43.95 3.48
C GLY A 38 -38.26 43.92 1.97
N LYS A 39 -39.27 44.68 1.52
CA LYS A 39 -39.60 44.87 0.10
C LYS A 39 -38.47 45.56 -0.71
N LYS A 40 -37.81 44.82 -1.63
CA LYS A 40 -37.23 45.31 -2.91
C LYS A 40 -37.21 44.12 -3.89
N LEU A 41 -38.06 44.12 -4.92
CA LEU A 41 -37.90 44.74 -6.25
C LEU A 41 -37.00 43.91 -7.19
N TYR A 42 -37.54 43.61 -8.37
CA TYR A 42 -36.90 42.84 -9.43
C TYR A 42 -35.70 43.61 -10.01
N ASP A 43 -34.63 42.90 -10.35
CA ASP A 43 -34.18 42.75 -11.76
C ASP A 43 -32.85 41.99 -11.82
N ASN A 44 -32.93 40.68 -12.07
CA ASN A 44 -32.08 39.90 -12.99
C ASN A 44 -32.50 38.42 -12.91
N GLU A 45 -32.88 37.84 -14.05
CA GLU A 45 -33.06 36.40 -14.16
C GLU A 45 -31.71 35.66 -14.28
N ALA A 46 -31.77 34.32 -14.29
CA ALA A 46 -30.66 33.42 -14.60
C ALA A 46 -29.43 33.43 -13.67
N ILE A 47 -29.54 32.74 -12.51
CA ILE A 47 -28.46 31.89 -11.92
C ILE A 47 -29.08 30.70 -11.12
N THR A 48 -30.19 30.14 -11.63
CA THR A 48 -31.08 29.23 -10.86
C THR A 48 -31.41 27.90 -11.55
N SER A 49 -30.46 27.25 -12.23
CA SER A 49 -30.61 25.82 -12.61
C SER A 49 -29.30 25.05 -12.89
N ARG A 50 -28.40 24.93 -11.88
CA ARG A 50 -27.31 23.91 -11.88
C ARG A 50 -26.98 23.33 -10.50
N ARG A 51 -26.93 24.15 -9.44
CA ARG A 51 -26.53 23.69 -8.09
C ARG A 51 -27.46 22.65 -7.45
N ASN A 52 -28.76 22.70 -7.72
CA ASN A 52 -29.73 21.78 -7.10
C ASN A 52 -29.64 20.33 -7.66
N PHE A 53 -29.07 20.13 -8.85
CA PHE A 53 -28.92 18.79 -9.45
C PHE A 53 -27.84 17.95 -8.77
N PHE A 54 -26.79 18.56 -8.21
CA PHE A 54 -25.69 17.86 -7.55
C PHE A 54 -26.03 17.35 -6.14
N HIS A 55 -26.94 18.01 -5.42
CA HIS A 55 -27.30 17.60 -4.05
C HIS A 55 -28.24 16.39 -4.00
N ALA A 56 -29.12 16.21 -4.99
CA ALA A 56 -30.04 15.08 -5.04
C ALA A 56 -29.34 13.76 -5.42
N SER A 57 -28.33 13.81 -6.30
CA SER A 57 -27.58 12.62 -6.72
C SER A 57 -26.63 12.08 -5.64
N LEU A 58 -26.06 12.96 -4.79
CA LEU A 58 -25.05 12.57 -3.82
C LEU A 58 -25.60 11.68 -2.69
N GLN A 59 -26.86 11.87 -2.28
CA GLN A 59 -27.46 11.10 -1.19
C GLN A 59 -27.90 9.69 -1.62
N LEU A 60 -28.23 9.46 -2.90
CA LEU A 60 -28.66 8.15 -3.38
C LEU A 60 -27.49 7.17 -3.60
N LEU A 61 -26.31 7.69 -3.95
CA LEU A 61 -25.09 6.88 -4.12
C LEU A 61 -24.61 6.27 -2.79
N MET A 62 -24.76 7.01 -1.68
CA MET A 62 -24.33 6.59 -0.34
C MET A 62 -25.09 5.39 0.24
N LEU A 63 -26.24 5.00 -0.36
CA LEU A 63 -27.11 3.94 0.16
C LEU A 63 -27.07 2.61 -0.62
N THR A 64 -26.22 2.51 -1.66
CA THR A 64 -26.17 1.32 -2.53
C THR A 64 -24.78 0.67 -2.66
N GLN A 65 -23.78 1.17 -1.92
CA GLN A 65 -22.40 0.62 -1.94
C GLN A 65 -21.84 0.21 -0.57
N ILE A 66 -22.67 -0.04 0.44
CA ILE A 66 -22.28 -0.97 1.53
C ILE A 66 -22.46 -2.41 1.02
N LYS A 67 -21.69 -2.76 -0.01
CA LYS A 67 -21.32 -4.15 -0.25
C LYS A 67 -20.21 -4.44 0.76
N GLU A 68 -20.44 -5.41 1.63
CA GLU A 68 -19.52 -5.70 2.74
C GLU A 68 -18.07 -5.81 2.24
N PRO A 69 -17.07 -5.27 2.97
CA PRO A 69 -15.69 -5.56 2.68
C PRO A 69 -15.50 -7.06 2.89
N ALA A 70 -15.38 -7.79 1.77
CA ALA A 70 -15.09 -9.21 1.81
C ALA A 70 -13.68 -9.39 2.38
N PHE A 71 -13.58 -9.58 3.70
CA PHE A 71 -12.40 -10.12 4.39
C PHE A 71 -12.21 -11.60 4.03
N ALA A 72 -12.21 -11.88 2.72
CA ALA A 72 -11.99 -13.17 2.12
C ALA A 72 -10.50 -13.50 2.28
N ALA A 73 -10.20 -14.34 3.27
CA ALA A 73 -8.86 -14.79 3.63
C ALA A 73 -7.83 -13.65 3.78
N ILE A 74 -7.66 -13.18 5.03
CA ILE A 74 -6.29 -12.92 5.48
C ILE A 74 -5.58 -14.28 5.43
N GLU A 75 -4.93 -14.55 4.29
CA GLU A 75 -3.96 -15.62 4.19
C GLU A 75 -3.00 -15.45 5.36
N LYS A 76 -2.80 -16.51 6.15
CA LYS A 76 -1.94 -16.45 7.33
C LYS A 76 -0.51 -16.28 6.86
N VAL A 77 -0.10 -15.02 6.65
CA VAL A 77 1.28 -14.63 6.36
C VAL A 77 2.13 -15.23 7.46
N LYS A 78 2.82 -16.33 7.14
CA LYS A 78 3.70 -17.02 8.07
C LYS A 78 4.67 -15.97 8.61
N PRO A 79 4.76 -15.75 9.93
CA PRO A 79 5.82 -14.91 10.47
C PRO A 79 7.16 -15.52 10.03
N ILE A 80 7.96 -14.72 9.32
CA ILE A 80 9.31 -15.10 8.95
C ILE A 80 10.12 -15.24 10.25
N THR A 81 10.87 -16.33 10.41
CA THR A 81 11.70 -16.48 11.61
C THR A 81 12.89 -15.50 11.54
N PRO A 82 13.50 -15.11 12.67
CA PRO A 82 14.68 -14.24 12.65
C PRO A 82 15.86 -14.83 11.83
N GLU A 83 15.94 -16.16 11.70
CA GLU A 83 16.93 -16.90 10.90
C GLU A 83 16.63 -16.83 9.39
N GLU A 84 15.35 -17.02 9.01
CA GLU A 84 14.87 -16.80 7.65
C GLU A 84 15.01 -15.32 7.25
N ALA A 85 14.87 -14.40 8.20
CA ALA A 85 15.02 -12.97 8.01
C ALA A 85 16.50 -12.57 7.80
N GLU A 86 17.45 -13.07 8.59
CA GLU A 86 18.89 -12.88 8.35
C GLU A 86 19.29 -13.33 6.94
N THR A 87 18.90 -14.56 6.59
CA THR A 87 19.19 -15.17 5.28
C THR A 87 18.68 -14.26 4.16
N LYS A 88 17.43 -13.81 4.26
CA LYS A 88 16.81 -12.92 3.28
C LYS A 88 17.41 -11.50 3.26
N PHE A 89 17.88 -10.97 4.38
CA PHE A 89 18.58 -9.69 4.43
C PHE A 89 19.90 -9.77 3.65
N ILE A 90 20.65 -10.87 3.83
CA ILE A 90 21.89 -11.15 3.09
C ILE A 90 21.61 -11.32 1.58
N GLU A 91 20.53 -12.02 1.20
CA GLU A 91 20.08 -12.12 -0.20
C GLU A 91 19.73 -10.75 -0.80
N GLY A 92 19.04 -9.89 -0.04
CA GLY A 92 18.75 -8.50 -0.42
C GLY A 92 20.02 -7.68 -0.66
N TYR A 93 20.98 -7.74 0.27
CA TYR A 93 22.28 -7.07 0.14
C TYR A 93 23.07 -7.58 -1.07
N LYS A 94 23.08 -8.90 -1.33
CA LYS A 94 23.71 -9.50 -2.52
C LYS A 94 23.07 -9.05 -3.82
N THR A 95 21.74 -8.98 -3.85
CA THR A 95 20.98 -8.45 -4.99
C THR A 95 21.35 -6.98 -5.25
N LEU A 96 21.55 -6.19 -4.20
CA LEU A 96 21.92 -4.78 -4.29
C LEU A 96 23.38 -4.58 -4.75
N CYS A 97 24.31 -5.45 -4.33
CA CYS A 97 25.69 -5.45 -4.82
C CYS A 97 25.74 -5.78 -6.31
N TYR A 98 25.09 -6.88 -6.72
CA TYR A 98 24.97 -7.25 -8.13
C TYR A 98 24.37 -6.12 -8.98
N LEU A 99 23.32 -5.46 -8.47
CA LEU A 99 22.71 -4.30 -9.13
C LEU A 99 23.69 -3.14 -9.30
N ILE A 100 24.60 -2.89 -8.36
CA ILE A 100 25.62 -1.83 -8.48
C ILE A 100 26.70 -2.20 -9.49
N ASP A 101 27.20 -3.43 -9.44
CA ASP A 101 28.32 -3.89 -10.26
C ASP A 101 27.91 -4.03 -11.75
N HIS A 102 26.67 -4.48 -12.00
CA HIS A 102 26.09 -4.63 -13.34
C HIS A 102 25.18 -3.46 -13.75
N TYR A 103 25.17 -2.33 -13.02
CA TYR A 103 24.20 -1.24 -13.23
C TYR A 103 24.09 -0.74 -14.68
N PRO A 104 25.19 -0.50 -15.43
CA PRO A 104 25.10 -0.04 -16.81
C PRO A 104 24.37 -1.03 -17.72
N GLU A 105 24.69 -2.32 -17.62
CA GLU A 105 24.10 -3.42 -18.41
C GLU A 105 22.60 -3.58 -18.10
N ILE A 106 22.23 -3.45 -16.82
CA ILE A 106 20.84 -3.51 -16.35
C ILE A 106 20.02 -2.33 -16.91
N CYS A 107 20.62 -1.13 -16.98
CA CYS A 107 19.99 0.07 -17.54
C CYS A 107 19.73 0.02 -19.05
N GLU A 108 20.50 -0.75 -19.84
CA GLU A 108 20.24 -0.91 -21.28
C GLU A 108 18.86 -1.54 -21.55
N GLY A 109 18.41 -2.43 -20.67
CA GLY A 109 17.06 -3.01 -20.69
C GLY A 109 15.96 -2.12 -20.09
N GLY A 110 16.28 -0.86 -19.77
CA GLY A 110 15.32 0.16 -19.34
C GLY A 110 14.96 0.13 -17.84
N GLY A 111 14.16 1.11 -17.43
CA GLY A 111 13.84 1.37 -16.02
C GLY A 111 13.24 0.17 -15.26
N ASP A 112 12.32 -0.57 -15.87
CA ASP A 112 11.71 -1.73 -15.21
C ASP A 112 12.70 -2.86 -14.90
N ASN A 113 13.85 -2.95 -15.57
CA ASN A 113 14.91 -3.89 -15.16
C ASN A 113 15.50 -3.52 -13.80
N VAL A 114 15.87 -2.25 -13.59
CA VAL A 114 16.37 -1.77 -12.28
C VAL A 114 15.32 -2.02 -11.18
N ARG A 115 14.05 -1.75 -11.47
CA ARG A 115 12.92 -1.92 -10.53
C ARG A 115 12.65 -3.38 -10.15
N ARG A 116 12.90 -4.33 -11.06
CA ARG A 116 12.90 -5.78 -10.76
C ARG A 116 13.99 -6.17 -9.75
N TYR A 117 15.18 -5.59 -9.84
CA TYR A 117 16.26 -5.81 -8.86
C TYR A 117 15.99 -5.11 -7.53
N LEU A 118 15.37 -3.92 -7.54
CA LEU A 118 14.90 -3.24 -6.32
C LEU A 118 13.77 -3.99 -5.58
N GLY A 119 13.14 -4.99 -6.21
CA GLY A 119 12.06 -5.78 -5.60
C GLY A 119 10.71 -5.06 -5.52
N THR A 120 10.57 -3.91 -6.19
CA THR A 120 9.32 -3.12 -6.29
C THR A 120 8.38 -3.65 -7.38
N ILE A 121 8.91 -4.37 -8.37
CA ILE A 121 8.15 -5.14 -9.36
C ILE A 121 8.39 -6.63 -9.11
N VAL A 122 7.34 -7.44 -9.23
CA VAL A 122 7.45 -8.90 -9.20
C VAL A 122 8.30 -9.40 -10.38
N SER A 123 9.34 -10.16 -10.06
CA SER A 123 10.31 -10.74 -11.00
C SER A 123 10.40 -12.26 -10.83
N THR A 124 10.90 -12.94 -11.86
CA THR A 124 11.17 -14.39 -11.85
C THR A 124 12.58 -14.62 -12.40
N PRO A 125 13.58 -15.01 -11.57
CA PRO A 125 13.50 -15.17 -10.11
C PRO A 125 13.20 -13.84 -9.38
N PRO A 126 12.63 -13.90 -8.16
CA PRO A 126 12.36 -12.72 -7.36
C PRO A 126 13.67 -12.10 -6.82
N SER A 127 13.70 -10.78 -6.68
CA SER A 127 14.78 -10.07 -5.97
C SER A 127 14.78 -10.38 -4.46
N GLY A 128 15.95 -10.50 -3.84
CA GLY A 128 16.08 -10.65 -2.39
C GLY A 128 15.49 -9.48 -1.59
N LEU A 129 15.41 -8.29 -2.20
CA LEU A 129 14.81 -7.09 -1.59
C LEU A 129 13.27 -7.14 -1.52
N ILE A 130 12.61 -8.13 -2.13
CA ILE A 130 11.14 -8.20 -2.17
C ILE A 130 10.53 -8.30 -0.77
N GLY A 131 9.96 -7.20 -0.28
CA GLY A 131 9.41 -7.12 1.08
C GLY A 131 10.46 -6.97 2.19
N ILE A 132 11.65 -6.40 1.90
CA ILE A 132 12.73 -6.15 2.87
C ILE A 132 12.26 -5.46 4.17
N ALA A 133 11.24 -4.59 4.12
CA ALA A 133 10.64 -3.99 5.32
C ALA A 133 10.07 -5.03 6.31
N LYS A 134 9.50 -6.14 5.82
CA LYS A 134 9.04 -7.26 6.67
C LYS A 134 10.22 -8.05 7.25
N THR A 135 11.28 -8.19 6.47
CA THR A 135 12.54 -8.82 6.90
C THR A 135 13.18 -8.03 8.04
N MET A 136 13.35 -6.70 7.88
CA MET A 136 13.91 -5.83 8.92
C MET A 136 13.00 -5.78 10.16
N LYS A 137 11.67 -5.80 10.02
CA LYS A 137 10.78 -5.93 11.18
C LYS A 137 11.00 -7.23 11.97
N ALA A 138 11.25 -8.36 11.30
CA ALA A 138 11.55 -9.63 11.99
C ALA A 138 12.97 -9.71 12.60
N LEU A 139 13.73 -8.62 12.53
CA LEU A 139 15.06 -8.46 13.12
C LEU A 139 15.08 -7.32 14.16
N GLU A 140 13.94 -6.67 14.46
CA GLU A 140 13.86 -5.52 15.37
C GLU A 140 14.27 -5.87 16.82
N ASP A 141 14.00 -7.11 17.25
CA ASP A 141 14.40 -7.64 18.57
C ASP A 141 15.92 -7.89 18.73
N LYS A 142 16.74 -7.65 17.69
CA LYS A 142 18.21 -7.87 17.72
C LYS A 142 19.03 -6.60 17.93
N ALA A 143 18.42 -5.42 17.90
CA ALA A 143 19.12 -4.14 18.06
C ALA A 143 19.08 -3.66 19.52
N ASP A 144 20.25 -3.32 20.08
CA ASP A 144 20.34 -2.68 21.40
C ASP A 144 19.75 -1.25 21.39
N ASP A 145 19.88 -0.52 20.27
CA ASP A 145 19.21 0.76 20.04
C ASP A 145 18.09 0.61 18.98
N PHE A 146 16.86 0.46 19.46
CA PHE A 146 15.66 0.38 18.64
C PHE A 146 15.37 1.67 17.84
N ILE A 147 15.80 2.84 18.31
CA ILE A 147 15.53 4.11 17.62
C ILE A 147 16.45 4.23 16.42
N GLU A 148 17.76 4.08 16.59
CA GLU A 148 18.71 4.09 15.47
C GLU A 148 18.41 2.96 14.48
N TYR A 149 17.97 1.79 14.96
CA TYR A 149 17.50 0.69 14.10
C TYR A 149 16.31 1.08 13.22
N THR A 150 15.27 1.71 13.78
CA THR A 150 14.08 2.12 13.01
C THR A 150 14.39 3.24 12.02
N GLU A 151 15.25 4.20 12.39
CA GLU A 151 15.71 5.26 11.47
C GLU A 151 16.51 4.68 10.28
N LEU A 152 17.41 3.71 10.50
CA LEU A 152 18.13 3.02 9.43
C LEU A 152 17.20 2.16 8.55
N ALA A 153 16.24 1.46 9.15
CA ALA A 153 15.28 0.63 8.41
C ALA A 153 14.36 1.48 7.51
N ASP A 154 13.89 2.62 8.00
CA ASP A 154 13.11 3.57 7.19
C ASP A 154 13.96 4.25 6.10
N GLU A 155 15.25 4.55 6.36
CA GLU A 155 16.15 5.09 5.34
C GLU A 155 16.43 4.09 4.20
N ILE A 156 16.53 2.79 4.51
CA ILE A 156 16.62 1.71 3.50
C ILE A 156 15.36 1.67 2.64
N VAL A 157 14.17 1.70 3.24
CA VAL A 157 12.90 1.72 2.49
C VAL A 157 12.76 3.00 1.65
N LYS A 158 13.15 4.15 2.21
CA LYS A 158 13.14 5.46 1.54
C LYS A 158 14.07 5.49 0.33
N THR A 159 15.32 5.05 0.47
CA THR A 159 16.29 5.04 -0.64
C THR A 159 15.91 4.06 -1.75
N ILE A 160 15.33 2.90 -1.42
CA ILE A 160 14.72 1.98 -2.42
C ILE A 160 13.58 2.68 -3.19
N ASN A 161 12.67 3.36 -2.49
CA ASN A 161 11.56 4.08 -3.13
C ASN A 161 12.03 5.25 -4.01
N GLN A 162 13.10 5.95 -3.61
CA GLN A 162 13.70 7.02 -4.41
C GLN A 162 14.41 6.47 -5.65
N ALA A 163 15.08 5.31 -5.54
CA ALA A 163 15.65 4.59 -6.67
C ALA A 163 14.57 4.07 -7.64
N ASP A 164 13.44 3.57 -7.13
CA ASP A 164 12.29 3.15 -7.95
C ASP A 164 11.69 4.33 -8.71
N GLY A 165 11.44 5.45 -8.03
CA GLY A 165 10.89 6.67 -8.64
C GLY A 165 11.77 7.20 -9.78
N SER A 166 13.09 7.24 -9.57
CA SER A 166 14.05 7.61 -10.62
C SER A 166 14.04 6.61 -11.78
N SER A 167 14.08 5.31 -11.48
CA SER A 167 14.04 4.25 -12.51
C SER A 167 12.73 4.25 -13.31
N TYR A 168 11.60 4.54 -12.67
CA TYR A 168 10.29 4.72 -13.29
C TYR A 168 10.27 5.93 -14.23
N MET A 169 10.81 7.08 -13.78
CA MET A 169 10.92 8.28 -14.62
C MET A 169 11.75 8.06 -15.89
N ALA A 170 12.82 7.25 -15.82
CA ALA A 170 13.63 6.89 -16.99
C ALA A 170 12.79 6.25 -18.13
N ILE A 171 11.75 5.49 -17.80
CA ILE A 171 10.84 4.84 -18.77
C ILE A 171 10.08 5.90 -19.59
N PHE A 172 9.54 6.93 -18.93
CA PHE A 172 8.75 7.98 -19.58
C PHE A 172 9.62 8.94 -20.38
N VAL A 173 10.82 9.29 -19.92
CA VAL A 173 11.72 10.16 -20.71
C VAL A 173 12.39 9.43 -21.88
N THR A 174 12.31 8.10 -21.95
CA THR A 174 12.69 7.32 -23.14
C THR A 174 11.65 7.44 -24.27
N THR A 175 10.39 7.76 -23.95
CA THR A 175 9.25 7.72 -24.90
C THR A 175 8.50 9.04 -25.07
N SER A 176 8.90 10.09 -24.36
CA SER A 176 8.28 11.43 -24.40
C SER A 176 9.21 12.48 -25.02
N THR A 177 8.66 13.65 -25.36
CA THR A 177 9.39 14.82 -25.86
C THR A 177 10.20 15.56 -24.76
N SER A 178 10.68 14.83 -23.76
CA SER A 178 11.48 15.38 -22.66
C SER A 178 12.89 15.73 -23.13
N TYR A 179 13.36 16.94 -22.81
CA TYR A 179 14.75 17.35 -23.02
C TYR A 179 15.73 16.69 -22.02
N THR A 180 15.25 15.96 -21.01
CA THR A 180 16.10 15.28 -20.02
C THR A 180 16.32 13.82 -20.42
N PRO A 181 17.55 13.38 -20.71
CA PRO A 181 17.82 12.01 -21.13
C PRO A 181 17.60 10.98 -20.01
N PRO A 182 17.21 9.72 -20.31
CA PRO A 182 17.03 8.66 -19.33
C PRO A 182 18.23 8.46 -18.40
N GLN A 183 19.44 8.61 -18.95
CA GLN A 183 20.70 8.46 -18.20
C GLN A 183 20.80 9.36 -16.97
N LYS A 184 20.16 10.54 -16.96
CA LYS A 184 20.15 11.39 -15.77
C LYS A 184 19.46 10.67 -14.61
N TYR A 185 18.27 10.12 -14.85
CA TYR A 185 17.50 9.41 -13.83
C TYR A 185 18.16 8.08 -13.41
N PHE A 186 18.89 7.41 -14.31
CA PHE A 186 19.73 6.27 -13.92
C PHE A 186 20.90 6.70 -13.02
N ASN A 187 21.57 7.82 -13.31
CA ASN A 187 22.62 8.35 -12.43
C ASN A 187 22.06 8.75 -11.06
N ASP A 188 20.91 9.42 -11.03
CA ASP A 188 20.19 9.80 -9.80
C ASP A 188 19.79 8.53 -9.00
N GLY A 189 19.24 7.51 -9.66
CA GLY A 189 18.88 6.22 -9.04
C GLY A 189 20.08 5.44 -8.48
N LEU A 190 21.22 5.45 -9.18
CA LEU A 190 22.46 4.80 -8.71
C LEU A 190 23.02 5.43 -7.43
N ILE A 191 22.80 6.74 -7.21
CA ILE A 191 23.19 7.41 -5.97
C ILE A 191 22.37 6.86 -4.80
N GLU A 192 21.05 6.74 -4.96
CA GLU A 192 20.17 6.22 -3.90
C GLU A 192 20.40 4.72 -3.63
N ILE A 193 20.66 3.92 -4.67
CA ILE A 193 21.09 2.52 -4.55
C ILE A 193 22.38 2.39 -3.73
N LYS A 194 23.36 3.27 -3.94
CA LYS A 194 24.62 3.29 -3.16
C LYS A 194 24.41 3.76 -1.72
N ARG A 195 23.46 4.66 -1.46
CA ARG A 195 23.04 5.01 -0.08
C ARG A 195 22.36 3.82 0.60
N CYS A 196 21.42 3.14 -0.06
CA CYS A 196 20.78 1.94 0.43
C CYS A 196 21.81 0.87 0.84
N LYS A 197 22.87 0.65 0.04
CA LYS A 197 23.95 -0.30 0.38
C LYS A 197 24.65 0.09 1.68
N LYS A 198 25.01 1.37 1.83
CA LYS A 198 25.64 1.90 3.06
C LYS A 198 24.71 1.76 4.28
N SER A 199 23.43 2.08 4.15
CA SER A 199 22.45 1.93 5.24
C SER A 199 22.24 0.46 5.62
N MET A 200 22.25 -0.47 4.66
CA MET A 200 22.24 -1.91 4.96
C MET A 200 23.52 -2.40 5.67
N GLU A 201 24.69 -1.82 5.36
CA GLU A 201 25.95 -2.10 6.07
C GLU A 201 26.02 -1.46 7.46
N GLU A 202 25.27 -0.39 7.70
CA GLU A 202 25.10 0.23 9.01
C GLU A 202 24.15 -0.59 9.88
N LEU A 203 22.97 -0.94 9.36
CA LEU A 203 22.01 -1.81 10.04
C LEU A 203 22.59 -3.19 10.32
N ALA A 204 23.27 -3.84 9.36
CA ALA A 204 23.86 -5.17 9.58
C ALA A 204 24.89 -5.19 10.71
N ARG A 205 25.67 -4.12 10.89
CA ARG A 205 26.63 -4.00 12.00
C ARG A 205 25.96 -3.82 13.36
N MET A 206 24.78 -3.21 13.40
CA MET A 206 23.99 -3.03 14.62
C MET A 206 23.43 -4.36 15.16
N ILE A 207 23.20 -5.35 14.28
CA ILE A 207 22.61 -6.65 14.62
C ILE A 207 23.53 -7.87 14.32
N ASP A 208 24.87 -7.65 14.31
CA ASP A 208 25.96 -8.63 14.02
C ASP A 208 25.75 -9.55 12.79
N ILE A 209 25.06 -9.07 11.75
CA ILE A 209 24.89 -9.83 10.50
C ILE A 209 26.16 -9.73 9.65
N LYS A 210 26.74 -10.91 9.35
CA LYS A 210 27.95 -11.04 8.52
C LYS A 210 27.61 -11.03 7.03
N LEU A 211 27.62 -9.84 6.45
CA LEU A 211 27.57 -9.62 5.01
C LEU A 211 28.84 -10.20 4.35
N SER A 212 28.67 -11.27 3.58
CA SER A 212 29.74 -12.07 2.94
C SER A 212 29.38 -12.43 1.51
#